data_AF-A0A7T8GZJ5-F1
#
_entry.id   AF-A0A7T8GZJ5-F1
#
_cell.length_a   1.000
_cell.length_b   1.000
_cell.length_c   1.000
_cell.angle_alpha   90.00
_cell.angle_beta   90.00
_cell.angle_gamma   90.00
#
_symmetry.space_group_name_H-M   'P 1'
#
loop_
_entity.id
_entity.type
_entity.pdbx_description
1 polymer ?
#
loop_
_entity_poly.entity_id
_entity_poly.type
_entity_poly.pdbx_seq_one_letter_code
_entity_poly.pdbx_strand_id
1 'polypeptide(L)'
;MFVVEQEEYLAEGIDWAMVDFGMDLAAAIIMFEKPMGIWAILEEESLFPKATDKSFEDKLKTQHLGKSSPFAKPQSKTDKNAHFAIVHYAGIVS
;
A
#
# COMPACT_ATOMS: atom_id res chain seq x y z
N MET A 1 -11.34 8.14 -7.28
CA MET A 1 -11.23 9.22 -8.27
C MET A 1 -12.57 9.84 -8.64
N PHE A 2 -13.71 9.16 -8.47
CA PHE A 2 -15.04 9.70 -8.87
C PHE A 2 -15.90 10.24 -7.73
N VAL A 3 -15.40 10.34 -6.50
CA VAL A 3 -16.23 10.74 -5.34
C VAL A 3 -16.63 12.21 -5.46
N VAL A 4 -15.64 13.10 -5.61
CA VAL A 4 -15.87 14.55 -5.68
C VAL A 4 -16.72 14.94 -6.89
N GLU A 5 -16.51 14.29 -8.04
CA GLU A 5 -17.30 14.55 -9.24
C GLU A 5 -18.78 14.16 -9.06
N GLN A 6 -19.05 13.00 -8.45
CA GLN A 6 -20.42 12.59 -8.16
C GLN A 6 -21.07 13.43 -7.06
N GLU A 7 -20.29 13.93 -6.10
CA GLU A 7 -20.75 14.91 -5.10
C GLU A 7 -21.18 16.23 -5.77
N GLU A 8 -20.46 16.67 -6.80
CA GLU A 8 -20.82 17.86 -7.59
C GLU A 8 -22.14 17.64 -8.34
N TYR A 9 -22.35 16.47 -8.96
CA TYR A 9 -23.62 16.17 -9.65
C TYR A 9 -24.81 16.25 -8.70
N LEU A 10 -24.67 15.73 -7.47
CA LEU A 10 -25.70 15.85 -6.45
C LEU A 10 -25.91 17.30 -5.98
N ALA A 11 -24.81 18.07 -5.85
CA ALA A 11 -24.87 19.48 -5.46
C ALA A 11 -25.56 20.35 -6.51
N GLU A 12 -25.36 20.05 -7.80
CA GLU A 12 -26.02 20.72 -8.92
C GLU A 12 -27.47 20.25 -9.14
N GLY A 13 -27.94 19.24 -8.39
CA GLY A 13 -29.29 18.70 -8.49
C GLY A 13 -29.52 17.81 -9.72
N ILE A 14 -28.47 17.25 -10.29
CA ILE A 14 -28.53 16.27 -11.37
C ILE A 14 -29.03 14.94 -10.80
N ASP A 15 -30.03 14.33 -11.46
CA ASP A 15 -30.51 13.00 -11.10
C ASP A 15 -29.42 11.96 -11.39
N TRP A 16 -28.63 11.64 -10.37
CA TRP A 16 -27.46 10.78 -10.44
C TRP A 16 -27.48 9.71 -9.36
N ALA A 17 -27.25 8.46 -9.76
CA ALA A 17 -27.06 7.35 -8.84
C ALA A 17 -25.58 7.13 -8.55
N MET A 18 -25.19 7.27 -7.28
CA MET A 18 -23.82 7.03 -6.84
C MET A 18 -23.35 5.62 -7.20
N VAL A 19 -22.18 5.53 -7.86
CA VAL A 19 -21.49 4.29 -8.18
C VAL A 19 -20.15 4.26 -7.47
N ASP A 20 -19.94 3.20 -6.68
CA ASP A 20 -18.63 2.90 -6.10
C ASP A 20 -17.83 2.04 -7.09
N PHE A 21 -16.70 2.59 -7.54
CA PHE A 21 -15.79 1.93 -8.47
C PHE A 21 -14.75 1.04 -7.75
N GLY A 22 -14.73 0.99 -6.42
CA GLY A 22 -13.89 0.08 -5.65
C GLY A 22 -12.38 0.29 -5.81
N MET A 23 -11.94 1.33 -6.51
CA MET A 23 -10.53 1.67 -6.68
C MET A 23 -10.04 2.50 -5.50
N ASP A 24 -9.77 1.83 -4.39
CA ASP A 24 -9.09 2.44 -3.25
C ASP A 24 -7.57 2.38 -3.45
N LEU A 25 -7.05 3.33 -4.23
CA LEU A 25 -5.61 3.55 -4.37
C LEU A 25 -4.99 4.15 -3.10
N ALA A 26 -5.80 4.68 -2.17
CA ALA A 26 -5.31 5.23 -0.93
C ALA A 26 -4.79 4.12 -0.01
N ALA A 27 -5.24 2.87 -0.15
CA ALA A 27 -4.72 1.74 0.61
C ALA A 27 -3.19 1.58 0.48
N ALA A 28 -2.62 1.82 -0.71
CA ALA A 28 -1.17 1.79 -0.92
C ALA A 28 -0.48 2.92 -0.16
N ILE A 29 -0.97 4.15 -0.30
CA ILE A 29 -0.45 5.32 0.40
C ILE A 29 -0.50 5.09 1.93
N ILE A 30 -1.66 4.71 2.45
CA ILE A 30 -1.90 4.40 3.86
C ILE A 30 -0.88 3.39 4.41
N MET A 31 -0.55 2.34 3.65
CA MET A 31 0.43 1.34 4.04
C MET A 31 1.86 1.89 4.15
N PHE A 32 2.22 2.90 3.35
CA PHE A 32 3.52 3.57 3.44
C PHE A 32 3.56 4.60 4.58
N GLU A 33 2.54 5.46 4.68
CA GLU A 33 2.62 6.69 5.49
C GLU A 33 2.06 6.57 6.91
N LYS A 34 1.13 5.65 7.18
CA LYS A 34 0.53 5.57 8.53
C LYS A 34 1.54 5.11 9.58
N PRO A 35 1.26 5.37 10.87
CA PRO A 35 2.01 4.75 11.97
C PRO A 35 2.08 3.23 11.78
N MET A 36 3.26 2.65 11.99
CA MET A 36 3.55 1.24 11.67
C MET A 36 3.42 0.89 10.18
N GLY A 37 3.51 1.89 9.30
CA GLY A 37 3.69 1.71 7.86
C GLY A 37 5.14 1.44 7.50
N ILE A 38 5.39 1.25 6.21
CA ILE A 38 6.72 0.87 5.70
C ILE A 38 7.79 1.89 6.10
N TRP A 39 7.52 3.19 6.00
CA TRP A 39 8.52 4.21 6.34
C TRP A 39 8.82 4.28 7.83
N ALA A 40 7.80 4.12 8.69
CA ALA A 40 7.98 4.10 10.14
C ALA A 40 8.85 2.90 10.57
N ILE A 41 8.62 1.72 9.99
CA ILE A 41 9.40 0.51 10.29
C ILE A 41 10.83 0.67 9.79
N LEU A 42 11.03 1.28 8.61
CA LEU A 42 12.37 1.55 8.07
C LEU A 42 13.16 2.51 8.96
N GLU A 43 12.52 3.60 9.40
CA GLU A 43 13.13 4.58 10.30
C GLU A 43 13.53 3.90 11.62
N GLU A 44 12.63 3.12 12.21
CA GLU A 44 12.91 2.36 13.43
C GLU A 44 14.12 1.43 13.26
N GLU A 45 14.10 0.55 12.24
CA GLU A 45 15.20 -0.40 12.01
C GLU A 45 16.53 0.30 11.67
N SER A 46 16.51 1.46 11.02
CA SER A 46 17.72 2.22 10.71
C SER A 46 18.40 2.81 11.96
N LEU A 47 17.67 2.96 13.06
CA LEU A 47 18.18 3.50 14.32
C LEU A 47 18.76 2.41 15.24
N PHE A 48 18.41 1.14 15.04
CA PHE A 48 18.86 0.04 15.90
C PHE A 48 20.19 -0.57 15.41
N PRO A 49 21.28 -0.51 16.20
CA PRO A 49 22.61 -0.98 15.76
C PRO A 49 22.72 -2.48 15.44
N LYS A 50 21.71 -3.27 15.80
CA LYS A 50 21.63 -4.72 15.56
C LYS A 50 20.55 -5.11 14.54
N ALA A 51 19.84 -4.13 13.99
CA ALA A 51 18.92 -4.37 12.90
C ALA A 51 19.69 -4.86 11.66
N THR A 52 19.01 -5.65 10.85
CA THR A 52 19.52 -6.23 9.61
C THR A 52 18.41 -6.16 8.56
N ASP A 53 18.77 -6.28 7.29
CA ASP A 53 17.78 -6.35 6.21
C ASP A 53 16.76 -7.47 6.46
N LYS A 54 17.19 -8.58 7.07
CA LYS A 54 16.34 -9.70 7.44
C LYS A 54 15.32 -9.34 8.52
N SER A 55 15.72 -8.60 9.56
CA SER A 55 14.80 -8.17 10.63
C SER A 55 13.81 -7.12 10.12
N PHE A 56 14.25 -6.22 9.24
CA PHE A 56 13.37 -5.28 8.55
C PHE A 56 12.32 -6.01 7.70
N GLU A 57 12.76 -6.95 6.85
CA GLU A 57 11.87 -7.78 6.04
C GLU A 57 10.84 -8.54 6.88
N ASP A 58 11.26 -9.16 7.99
CA ASP A 58 10.38 -9.93 8.86
C ASP A 58 9.34 -9.04 9.57
N LYS A 59 9.73 -7.82 9.98
CA LYS A 59 8.80 -6.83 10.53
C LYS A 59 7.77 -6.39 9.49
N LEU A 60 8.20 -6.09 8.25
CA LEU A 60 7.29 -5.73 7.15
C LEU A 60 6.28 -6.86 6.89
N LYS A 61 6.75 -8.11 6.77
CA LYS A 61 5.87 -9.27 6.54
C LYS A 61 4.90 -9.49 7.69
N THR A 62 5.36 -9.38 8.93
CA THR A 62 4.50 -9.56 10.11
C THR A 62 3.40 -8.49 10.19
N GLN A 63 3.74 -7.25 9.81
CA GLN A 63 2.83 -6.13 9.89
C GLN A 63 1.84 -6.05 8.72
N HIS A 64 2.28 -6.38 7.50
CA HIS A 64 1.51 -6.09 6.28
C HIS A 64 1.04 -7.32 5.52
N LEU A 65 1.75 -8.46 5.58
CA LEU A 65 1.39 -9.62 4.77
C LEU A 65 0.05 -10.22 5.22
N GLY A 66 -0.93 -10.22 4.31
CA GLY A 66 -2.30 -10.68 4.59
C GLY A 66 -3.16 -9.68 5.39
N LYS A 67 -2.60 -8.54 5.81
CA LYS A 67 -3.31 -7.47 6.53
C LYS A 67 -3.50 -6.22 5.68
N SER A 68 -2.53 -5.92 4.82
CA SER A 68 -2.55 -4.79 3.89
C SER A 68 -2.70 -5.33 2.48
N SER A 69 -3.83 -5.02 1.82
CA SER A 69 -4.11 -5.46 0.45
C SER A 69 -2.97 -5.18 -0.56
N PRO A 70 -2.25 -4.05 -0.49
CA PRO A 70 -1.17 -3.76 -1.43
C PRO A 70 0.13 -4.52 -1.17
N PHE A 71 0.29 -5.24 -0.05
CA PHE A 71 1.51 -5.96 0.29
C PHE A 71 1.41 -7.44 -0.09
N ALA A 72 2.36 -7.92 -0.88
CA ALA A 72 2.37 -9.28 -1.41
C ALA A 72 3.73 -9.96 -1.23
N LYS A 73 3.75 -11.28 -1.46
CA LYS A 73 4.99 -12.04 -1.62
C LYS A 73 5.68 -11.62 -2.93
N PRO A 74 7.01 -11.70 -3.02
CA PRO A 74 7.74 -11.35 -4.24
C PRO A 74 7.24 -12.21 -5.42
N GLN A 75 7.03 -11.57 -6.58
CA GLN A 75 6.54 -12.20 -7.81
C GLN A 75 7.51 -12.06 -8.99
N SER A 76 8.69 -11.46 -8.76
CA SER A 76 9.69 -11.28 -9.81
C SER A 76 10.19 -12.62 -10.34
N LYS A 77 10.19 -12.77 -11.67
CA LYS A 77 10.84 -13.91 -12.35
C LYS A 77 12.31 -13.61 -12.67
N THR A 78 12.68 -12.33 -12.71
CA THR A 78 14.01 -11.87 -13.13
C THR A 78 14.90 -11.53 -11.93
N ASP A 79 14.32 -11.00 -10.86
CA ASP A 79 15.04 -10.70 -9.63
C ASP A 79 14.84 -11.80 -8.60
N LYS A 80 15.89 -12.59 -8.37
CA LYS A 80 15.90 -13.65 -7.36
C LYS A 80 16.09 -13.11 -5.94
N ASN A 81 16.48 -11.85 -5.80
CA ASN A 81 16.71 -11.17 -4.52
C ASN A 81 15.53 -10.27 -4.13
N ALA A 82 14.37 -10.41 -4.79
CA ALA A 82 13.15 -9.74 -4.38
C ALA A 82 12.59 -10.37 -3.08
N HIS A 83 12.34 -9.55 -2.06
CA HIS A 83 11.98 -10.03 -0.72
C HIS A 83 10.47 -9.88 -0.39
N PHE A 84 9.80 -8.89 -0.99
CA PHE A 84 8.36 -8.63 -0.90
C PHE A 84 7.90 -7.99 -2.21
N ALA A 85 6.59 -7.76 -2.37
CA ALA A 85 6.06 -7.03 -3.52
C ALA A 85 5.01 -6.01 -3.09
N ILE A 86 4.90 -4.95 -3.89
CA ILE A 86 3.89 -3.91 -3.74
C ILE A 86 2.99 -3.94 -4.97
N VAL A 87 1.70 -4.11 -4.75
CA VAL A 87 0.65 -4.03 -5.78
C VAL A 87 0.25 -2.57 -5.92
N HIS A 88 0.81 -1.89 -6.93
CA HIS A 88 0.53 -0.50 -7.23
C HIS A 88 -0.39 -0.39 -8.46
N TYR A 89 -1.08 0.74 -8.64
CA TYR A 89 -1.99 0.93 -9.77
C TYR A 89 -1.29 0.78 -11.13
N ALA A 90 -0.01 1.14 -11.19
CA ALA A 90 0.81 1.04 -12.40
C ALA A 90 1.41 -0.36 -12.64
N GLY A 91 1.26 -1.28 -11.69
CA GLY A 91 1.81 -2.64 -11.77
C GLY A 91 2.36 -3.14 -10.44
N ILE A 92 2.73 -4.42 -10.42
CA ILE A 92 3.35 -5.06 -9.26
C ILE A 92 4.87 -4.90 -9.36
N VAL A 93 5.48 -4.37 -8.30
CA VAL A 93 6.94 -4.28 -8.15
C VAL A 93 7.37 -5.22 -7.04
N SER A 94 8.36 -6.06 -7.31
CA SER A 94 8.96 -7.00 -6.35
C SER A 94 10.43 -6.67 -6.15
#